data_AF-A0AAW0R7V6-F1
#
_entry.id   AF-A0AAW0R7V6-F1
#
_cell.length_a   1.000
_cell.length_b   1.000
_cell.length_c   1.000
_cell.angle_alpha   90.00
_cell.angle_beta   90.00
_cell.angle_gamma   90.00
#
_symmetry.space_group_name_H-M   'P 1'
#
loop_
_entity.id
_entity.type
_entity.pdbx_description
1 polymer ?
#
loop_
_entity_poly.entity_id
_entity_poly.type
_entity_poly.pdbx_seq_one_letter_code
_entity_poly.pdbx_strand_id
1 'polypeptide(L)'
;MLQTPSAANNSYGRNIYAWCNTFAFEGYWPGYPDDYGPTEYECAFVHMNPKSQAGSVRLRSADPRDTPEINLRFYETGADQDLTEQLEAVRSTSEPPNFTPS
;
A
#
# COMPACT_ATOMS: atom_id res chain seq x y z
N MET A 1 -6.18 -10.69 1.86
CA MET A 1 -4.71 -10.81 1.80
C MET A 1 -4.35 -11.66 0.59
N LEU A 2 -3.47 -11.16 -0.26
CA LEU A 2 -3.08 -11.72 -1.55
C LEU A 2 -1.59 -12.12 -1.54
N GLN A 3 -1.26 -13.12 -2.35
CA GLN A 3 0.11 -13.50 -2.67
C GLN A 3 0.36 -13.10 -4.12
N THR A 4 1.39 -12.31 -4.37
CA THR A 4 1.78 -11.98 -5.74
C THR A 4 2.72 -13.06 -6.29
N PRO A 5 2.72 -13.32 -7.62
CA PRO A 5 3.61 -14.31 -8.23
C PRO A 5 5.09 -14.12 -7.90
N SER A 6 5.54 -12.86 -7.74
CA SER A 6 6.93 -12.56 -7.40
C SER A 6 7.26 -12.64 -5.91
N ALA A 7 6.30 -12.98 -5.05
CA ALA A 7 6.50 -13.03 -3.60
C ALA A 7 7.53 -14.11 -3.21
N ALA A 8 8.43 -13.79 -2.27
CA ALA A 8 9.37 -14.75 -1.71
C ALA A 8 8.64 -15.94 -1.07
N ASN A 9 9.11 -17.16 -1.35
CA ASN A 9 8.52 -18.40 -0.83
C ASN A 9 8.85 -18.58 0.65
N ASN A 10 8.14 -17.88 1.53
CA ASN A 10 8.24 -17.99 2.98
C ASN A 10 6.88 -18.36 3.60
N SER A 11 6.92 -18.86 4.83
CA SER A 11 5.79 -19.46 5.56
C SER A 11 4.58 -18.54 5.78
N TYR A 12 4.70 -17.24 5.47
CA TYR A 12 3.61 -16.27 5.55
C TYR A 12 2.82 -16.16 4.26
N GLY A 13 3.38 -16.61 3.13
CA GLY A 13 2.73 -16.79 1.83
C GLY A 13 1.99 -15.57 1.27
N ARG A 14 1.94 -14.42 1.93
CA ARG A 14 1.13 -13.26 1.52
C ARG A 14 1.92 -12.00 1.77
N ASN A 15 2.10 -11.22 0.72
CA ASN A 15 2.88 -9.97 0.69
C ASN A 15 2.00 -8.75 0.41
N ILE A 16 0.69 -8.94 0.17
CA ILE A 16 -0.27 -7.85 -0.05
C ILE A 16 -1.48 -8.01 0.86
N TYR A 17 -1.83 -6.96 1.58
CA TYR A 17 -3.15 -6.81 2.20
C TYR A 17 -3.96 -5.84 1.36
N ALA A 18 -4.97 -6.31 0.65
CA ALA A 18 -5.82 -5.48 -0.21
C ALA A 18 -7.30 -5.67 0.14
N TRP A 19 -8.06 -4.61 -0.07
CA TRP A 19 -9.52 -4.60 -0.02
C TRP A 19 -10.02 -3.63 -1.08
N CYS A 20 -11.13 -4.00 -1.71
CA CYS A 20 -11.74 -3.26 -2.79
C CYS A 20 -13.25 -3.30 -2.63
N ASN A 21 -13.93 -2.18 -2.87
CA ASN A 21 -15.38 -2.14 -2.88
C ASN A 21 -15.88 -0.86 -3.59
N THR A 22 -17.17 -0.81 -3.90
CA THR A 22 -17.84 0.35 -4.51
C THR A 22 -18.15 1.38 -3.41
N PHE A 23 -17.14 2.18 -3.08
CA PHE A 23 -17.24 3.33 -2.18
C PHE A 23 -16.15 4.32 -2.60
N ALA A 24 -16.26 5.55 -2.11
CA ALA A 24 -15.23 6.56 -2.24
C ALA A 24 -14.49 6.72 -0.92
N PHE A 25 -13.16 6.66 -0.95
CA PHE A 25 -12.32 7.16 0.12
C PHE A 25 -12.18 8.67 -0.05
N GLU A 26 -13.07 9.39 0.64
CA GLU A 26 -12.97 10.82 0.83
C GLU A 26 -11.64 11.08 1.56
N GLY A 27 -10.62 11.54 0.85
CA GLY A 27 -9.25 11.61 1.34
C GLY A 27 -9.06 12.47 2.60
N TYR A 28 -7.81 12.67 3.00
CA TYR A 28 -7.50 13.48 4.18
C TYR A 28 -7.79 14.96 3.91
N TRP A 29 -8.93 15.45 4.40
CA TRP A 29 -9.36 16.84 4.28
C TRP A 29 -8.35 17.82 4.90
N PRO A 30 -8.12 19.02 4.29
CA PRO A 30 -8.82 19.62 3.15
C PRO A 30 -8.11 19.54 1.78
N GLY A 31 -8.88 19.55 0.68
CA GLY A 31 -8.36 19.69 -0.70
C GLY A 31 -8.58 18.50 -1.64
N TYR A 32 -9.33 17.49 -1.21
CA TYR A 32 -9.76 16.36 -2.04
C TYR A 32 -11.17 16.58 -2.60
N PRO A 33 -11.54 15.96 -3.73
CA PRO A 33 -12.89 16.05 -4.28
C PRO A 33 -13.96 15.56 -3.31
N ASP A 34 -15.17 16.12 -3.43
CA ASP A 34 -16.30 15.83 -2.54
C ASP A 34 -17.40 15.03 -3.28
N ASP A 35 -17.26 14.89 -4.61
CA ASP A 35 -18.22 14.25 -5.50
C ASP A 35 -17.56 13.12 -6.27
N TYR A 36 -17.81 11.90 -5.80
CA TYR A 36 -17.35 10.65 -6.38
C TYR A 36 -18.58 9.96 -6.95
N GLY A 37 -18.72 9.98 -8.27
CA GLY A 37 -19.95 9.57 -8.96
C GLY A 37 -20.41 8.14 -8.60
N PRO A 38 -21.61 7.74 -9.04
CA PRO A 38 -22.24 6.48 -8.64
C PRO A 38 -21.50 5.20 -9.10
N THR A 39 -20.43 5.34 -9.90
CA THR A 39 -19.61 4.25 -10.43
C THR A 39 -18.21 4.22 -9.81
N GLU A 40 -18.01 4.87 -8.66
CA GLU A 40 -16.72 4.86 -7.96
C GLU A 40 -16.38 3.43 -7.49
N TYR A 41 -15.13 3.05 -7.71
CA TYR A 41 -14.59 1.77 -7.27
C TYR A 41 -13.17 1.99 -6.79
N GLU A 42 -12.95 1.70 -5.51
CA GLU A 42 -11.66 1.93 -4.89
C GLU A 42 -11.06 0.65 -4.33
N CYS A 43 -9.74 0.56 -4.49
CA CYS A 43 -8.91 -0.51 -3.98
C CYS A 43 -7.74 0.08 -3.20
N ALA A 44 -7.69 -0.18 -1.90
CA ALA A 44 -6.54 0.13 -1.09
C ALA A 44 -5.75 -1.15 -0.80
N PHE A 45 -4.44 -1.06 -0.90
CA PHE A 45 -3.55 -2.16 -0.56
C PHE A 45 -2.34 -1.70 0.24
N VAL A 46 -1.78 -2.64 1.01
CA VAL A 46 -0.55 -2.48 1.77
C VAL A 46 0.43 -3.55 1.30
N HIS A 47 1.63 -3.10 0.93
CA HIS A 47 2.75 -3.97 0.66
C HIS A 47 3.41 -4.39 1.97
N MET A 48 3.37 -5.68 2.26
CA MET A 48 3.91 -6.27 3.48
C MET A 48 5.33 -6.77 3.22
N ASN A 49 6.20 -6.60 4.20
CA ASN A 49 7.59 -7.06 4.17
C ASN A 49 8.41 -6.47 2.99
N PRO A 50 8.56 -5.14 2.92
CA PRO A 50 9.42 -4.51 1.91
C PRO A 50 10.86 -5.02 2.04
N LYS A 51 11.58 -5.14 0.92
CA LYS A 51 12.92 -5.77 0.93
C LYS A 51 13.93 -4.91 1.66
N SER A 52 13.76 -3.59 1.61
CA SER A 52 14.58 -2.69 2.42
C SER A 52 14.12 -2.71 3.89
N GLN A 53 15.02 -3.15 4.76
CA GLN A 53 14.88 -3.11 6.23
C GLN A 53 15.93 -2.17 6.87
N ALA A 54 16.56 -1.31 6.06
CA ALA A 54 17.64 -0.43 6.49
C ALA A 54 17.14 0.86 7.16
N GLY A 55 15.82 1.05 7.27
CA GLY A 55 15.19 2.24 7.81
C GLY A 55 15.67 2.59 9.23
N SER A 56 15.63 3.87 9.58
CA SER A 56 16.09 4.36 10.87
C SER A 56 15.18 5.44 11.44
N VAL A 57 15.12 5.50 12.76
CA VAL A 57 14.55 6.60 13.53
C VAL A 57 15.65 7.12 14.44
N ARG A 58 16.00 8.40 14.30
CA ARG A 58 17.05 9.06 15.09
C ARG A 58 16.43 10.19 15.91
N LEU A 59 16.65 10.13 17.22
CA LEU A 59 16.27 11.24 18.11
C LEU A 59 17.17 12.44 17.80
N ARG A 60 16.56 13.62 17.67
CA ARG A 60 17.29 14.87 17.42
C ARG A 60 17.68 15.59 18.71
N SER A 61 17.00 15.28 19.81
CA SER A 61 17.26 15.83 21.13
C SER A 61 16.78 14.87 22.23
N ALA A 62 16.92 15.28 23.47
CA ALA A 62 16.35 14.59 24.64
C ALA A 62 14.91 15.05 24.97
N ASP A 63 14.37 16.07 24.29
CA ASP A 63 12.98 16.49 24.47
C ASP A 63 12.05 15.46 23.78
N PRO A 64 11.17 14.77 24.52
CA PRO A 64 10.27 13.79 23.92
C PRO A 64 9.23 14.41 22.97
N ARG A 65 9.08 15.75 22.95
CA ARG A 65 8.20 16.46 22.02
C ARG A 65 8.87 16.81 20.69
N ASP A 66 10.20 16.73 20.62
CA ASP A 66 10.90 16.99 19.37
C ASP A 66 10.67 15.84 18.39
N THR A 67 10.17 16.17 17.19
CA THR A 67 9.96 15.16 16.15
C THR A 67 11.32 14.50 15.81
N PRO A 68 11.41 13.17 15.76
CA PRO A 68 12.64 12.50 15.36
C PRO A 68 12.91 12.67 13.86
N GLU A 69 14.13 12.40 13.44
CA GLU A 69 14.44 12.16 12.05
C GLU A 69 14.02 10.72 11.70
N ILE A 70 13.12 10.57 10.73
CA ILE A 70 12.65 9.27 10.26
C ILE A 70 13.07 9.12 8.80
N ASN A 71 13.79 8.05 8.49
CA ASN A 71 14.13 7.68 7.12
C ASN A 71 13.88 6.19 6.94
N LEU A 72 12.82 5.86 6.18
CA LEU A 72 12.37 4.48 5.98
C LEU A 72 13.25 3.72 4.98
N ARG A 73 14.05 4.44 4.17
CA ARG A 73 14.95 3.85 3.16
C ARG A 73 14.25 2.86 2.24
N PHE A 74 12.98 3.11 1.93
CA PHE A 74 12.26 2.29 0.94
C PHE A 74 13.00 2.29 -0.38
N TYR A 75 13.03 1.13 -1.05
CA TYR A 75 13.68 0.94 -2.34
C TYR A 75 15.21 1.13 -2.35
N GLU A 76 15.88 1.27 -1.21
CA GLU A 76 17.35 1.28 -1.17
C GLU A 76 17.95 -0.10 -1.49
N THR A 77 17.25 -1.18 -1.14
CA THR A 77 17.62 -2.55 -1.47
C THR A 77 16.37 -3.32 -1.91
N GLY A 78 16.47 -4.09 -2.99
CA GLY A 78 15.37 -4.91 -3.51
C GLY A 78 14.23 -4.12 -4.17
N ALA A 79 14.51 -2.89 -4.64
CA ALA A 79 13.53 -2.00 -5.27
C ALA A 79 12.72 -2.67 -6.38
N ASP A 80 13.40 -3.33 -7.32
CA ASP A 80 12.75 -3.97 -8.46
C ASP A 80 11.75 -5.04 -8.03
N GLN A 81 12.06 -5.77 -6.95
CA GLN A 81 11.15 -6.79 -6.40
C GLN A 81 9.94 -6.14 -5.73
N ASP A 82 10.16 -5.14 -4.87
CA ASP A 82 9.07 -4.43 -4.18
C ASP A 82 8.14 -3.75 -5.19
N LEU A 83 8.69 -3.14 -6.25
CA LEU A 83 7.90 -2.52 -7.32
C LEU A 83 7.15 -3.55 -8.18
N THR A 84 7.77 -4.70 -8.46
CA THR A 84 7.10 -5.79 -9.19
C THR A 84 5.92 -6.33 -8.39
N GLU A 85 6.10 -6.59 -7.09
CA GLU A 85 5.03 -7.06 -6.20
C GLU A 85 3.87 -6.05 -6.14
N GLN A 86 4.16 -4.74 -6.07
CA GLN A 86 3.12 -3.70 -6.08
C GLN A 86 2.40 -3.59 -7.43
N LEU A 87 3.13 -3.71 -8.54
CA LEU A 87 2.53 -3.72 -9.88
C LEU A 87 1.59 -4.92 -10.06
N GLU A 88 1.99 -6.10 -9.59
CA GLU A 88 1.16 -7.30 -9.59
C GLU A 88 -0.10 -7.11 -8.74
N ALA A 89 0.00 -6.44 -7.59
CA ALA A 89 -1.14 -6.09 -6.76
C ALA A 89 -2.14 -5.19 -7.50
N VAL A 90 -1.66 -4.10 -8.10
CA VAL A 90 -2.51 -3.14 -8.85
C VAL A 90 -3.24 -3.84 -9.99
N ARG A 91 -2.53 -4.67 -10.78
CA ARG A 91 -3.13 -5.45 -11.87
C ARG A 91 -4.21 -6.41 -11.38
N SER A 92 -3.98 -7.03 -10.23
CA SER A 92 -4.96 -7.94 -9.64
C SER A 92 -6.22 -7.22 -9.13
N THR A 93 -6.12 -5.94 -8.80
CA THR A 93 -7.22 -5.15 -8.22
C THR A 93 -7.92 -4.24 -9.22
N SER A 94 -7.31 -3.99 -10.38
CA SER A 94 -7.83 -3.06 -11.40
C SER A 94 -9.03 -3.58 -12.18
N GLU A 95 -9.33 -4.88 -12.12
CA GLU A 95 -10.54 -5.43 -12.71
C GLU A 95 -11.67 -5.43 -11.66
N PRO A 96 -12.72 -4.62 -11.82
CA PRO A 96 -13.90 -4.75 -10.97
C PRO A 96 -14.50 -6.14 -11.19
N PRO A 97 -14.86 -6.89 -10.13
CA PRO A 97 -15.58 -8.15 -10.30
C PRO A 97 -16.86 -7.86 -11.08
N ASN A 98 -17.07 -8.58 -12.19
CA ASN A 98 -18.23 -8.44 -13.09
C ASN A 98 -19.51 -8.07 -12.33
N PHE A 99 -19.85 -6.78 -12.32
CA PHE A 99 -21.05 -6.29 -11.66
C PHE A 99 -22.22 -6.59 -12.59
N THR A 100 -22.78 -7.80 -12.52
CA THR A 100 -24.11 -8.06 -13.07
C THR A 100 -25.12 -7.30 -12.19
N PRO A 101 -25.77 -6.24 -12.71
CA PRO A 101 -26.84 -5.59 -11.95
C PRO A 101 -27.95 -6.62 -11.74
N SER A 102 -28.40 -6.77 -10.50
CA SER A 102 -29.61 -7.53 -10.16
C SER A 102 -30.86 -6.88 -10.74
#